data_AF-A0A6C0HDC4-F1
#
_entry.id   AF-A0A6C0HDC4-F1
#
_cell.length_a   1.000
_cell.length_b   1.000
_cell.length_c   1.000
_cell.angle_alpha   90.00
_cell.angle_beta   90.00
_cell.angle_gamma   90.00
#
_symmetry.space_group_name_H-M   'P 1'
#
loop_
_entity.id
_entity.type
_entity.pdbx_description
1 polymer ?
#
loop_
_entity_poly.entity_id
_entity_poly.type
_entity_poly.pdbx_seq_one_letter_code
_entity_poly.pdbx_strand_id
1 'polypeptide(L)'
;MKMNFTVKVLFWIFLNILIVACMDLALFMQTTFKADEATIYNKLLTSEFWATMEWLVLVPAQRIGNTFLNPAQLNLSSFVFDFLGQIVTNNYWLKIGTTIDDYVGMVIILVGMYCSKMQVFG
;
A
#
# COMPACT_ATOMS: atom_id res chain seq x y z
N MET A 1 15.53 22.26 -0.11
CA MET A 1 15.84 22.04 1.33
C MET A 1 16.29 20.60 1.50
N LYS A 2 17.48 20.32 2.06
CA LYS A 2 17.89 18.93 2.36
C LYS A 2 17.03 18.43 3.53
N MET A 3 16.03 17.61 3.24
CA MET A 3 15.21 16.96 4.26
C MET A 3 16.07 15.95 5.04
N ASN A 4 15.98 15.96 6.37
CA ASN A 4 16.67 15.00 7.24
C ASN A 4 16.25 13.57 6.87
N PHE A 5 17.19 12.62 6.85
CA PHE A 5 16.94 11.22 6.52
C PHE A 5 15.77 10.62 7.32
N THR A 6 15.70 10.88 8.63
CA THR A 6 14.59 10.40 9.47
C THR A 6 13.24 10.95 9.00
N VAL A 7 13.19 12.23 8.64
CA VAL A 7 11.97 12.87 8.12
C VAL A 7 11.58 12.28 6.77
N LYS A 8 12.55 11.95 5.92
CA LYS A 8 12.28 11.25 4.64
C LYS A 8 11.64 9.90 4.86
N VAL A 9 12.18 9.09 5.76
CA VAL A 9 11.65 7.75 6.06
C VAL A 9 10.26 7.85 6.69
N LEU A 10 10.06 8.73 7.67
CA LEU A 10 8.75 8.93 8.29
C LEU A 10 7.69 9.41 7.29
N PHE A 11 8.06 10.36 6.44
CA PHE A 11 7.15 10.86 5.40
C PHE A 11 6.86 9.78 4.35
N TRP A 12 7.85 8.96 3.99
CA TRP A 12 7.63 7.82 3.10
C TRP A 12 6.69 6.77 3.70
N ILE A 13 6.83 6.42 4.99
CA ILE A 13 5.91 5.54 5.69
C ILE A 13 4.50 6.13 5.68
N PHE A 14 4.37 7.42 6.00
CA PHE A 14 3.09 8.13 5.98
C PHE A 14 2.41 8.05 4.61
N LEU A 15 3.15 8.29 3.52
CA LEU A 15 2.63 8.17 2.16
C LEU A 15 2.17 6.73 1.86
N ASN A 16 2.93 5.70 2.25
CA ASN A 16 2.51 4.32 2.02
C ASN A 16 1.24 3.94 2.81
N ILE A 17 1.07 4.46 4.03
CA ILE A 17 -0.18 4.28 4.79
C ILE A 17 -1.37 4.90 4.03
N LEU A 18 -1.18 6.09 3.45
CA LEU A 18 -2.22 6.73 2.64
C LEU A 18 -2.54 5.95 1.37
N ILE A 19 -1.54 5.35 0.71
CA ILE A 19 -1.75 4.49 -0.48
C ILE A 19 -2.67 3.32 -0.11
N VAL A 20 -2.32 2.57 0.94
CA VAL A 20 -3.13 1.42 1.40
C VAL A 20 -4.54 1.86 1.78
N ALA A 21 -4.69 2.98 2.50
CA ALA A 21 -6.00 3.49 2.85
C ALA A 21 -6.84 3.90 1.62
N CYS A 22 -6.23 4.53 0.62
CA CYS A 22 -6.91 4.87 -0.63
C CYS A 22 -7.32 3.62 -1.41
N MET A 23 -6.45 2.60 -1.48
CA MET A 23 -6.77 1.32 -2.13
C MET A 23 -7.94 0.62 -1.42
N ASP A 24 -7.89 0.51 -0.09
CA ASP A 24 -8.96 -0.08 0.72
C ASP A 24 -10.28 0.67 0.51
N LEU A 25 -10.25 2.00 0.49
CA LEU A 25 -11.44 2.82 0.20
C LEU A 25 -11.94 2.63 -1.24
N ALA A 26 -11.05 2.51 -2.24
CA ALA A 26 -11.43 2.28 -3.62
C ALA A 26 -12.18 0.97 -3.80
N LEU A 27 -11.71 -0.09 -3.14
CA LEU A 27 -12.32 -1.42 -3.16
C LEU A 27 -13.58 -1.48 -2.32
N PHE A 28 -13.55 -0.92 -1.11
CA PHE A 28 -14.66 -1.01 -0.17
C PHE A 28 -15.85 -0.16 -0.62
N MET A 29 -15.61 1.09 -1.05
CA MET A 29 -16.67 2.01 -1.46
C MET A 29 -17.53 1.44 -2.60
N GLN A 30 -16.91 0.65 -3.47
CA GLN A 30 -17.55 -0.07 -4.57
C GLN A 30 -18.64 -1.06 -4.09
N THR A 31 -18.48 -1.60 -2.89
CA THR A 31 -19.37 -2.61 -2.28
C THR A 31 -20.38 -2.03 -1.29
N THR A 32 -20.20 -0.80 -0.84
CA THR A 32 -21.08 -0.14 0.15
C THR A 32 -22.38 0.43 -0.42
N PHE A 33 -22.43 0.75 -1.71
CA PHE A 33 -23.66 1.28 -2.32
C PHE A 33 -24.79 0.25 -2.26
N LYS A 34 -25.96 0.65 -1.74
CA LYS A 34 -27.14 -0.20 -1.61
C LYS A 34 -28.25 0.26 -2.56
N ALA A 35 -29.01 -0.71 -3.07
CA ALA A 35 -30.23 -0.49 -3.86
C ALA A 35 -30.01 0.49 -5.04
N ASP A 36 -30.78 1.57 -5.10
CA ASP A 36 -30.88 2.46 -6.27
C ASP A 36 -29.60 3.28 -6.52
N GLU A 37 -28.72 3.43 -5.53
CA GLU A 37 -27.44 4.14 -5.68
C GLU A 37 -26.33 3.24 -6.24
N ALA A 38 -26.53 1.92 -6.28
CA ALA A 38 -25.54 0.94 -6.72
C ALA A 38 -25.41 0.81 -8.24
N THR A 39 -25.59 1.93 -8.97
CA THR A 39 -25.38 1.99 -10.41
C THR A 39 -23.91 1.77 -10.75
N ILE A 40 -23.64 1.23 -11.94
CA ILE A 40 -22.27 1.02 -12.44
C ILE A 40 -21.48 2.35 -12.43
N TYR A 41 -22.15 3.45 -12.80
CA TYR A 41 -21.54 4.78 -12.85
C TYR A 41 -21.09 5.27 -11.48
N ASN A 42 -21.93 5.14 -10.43
CA ASN A 42 -21.56 5.58 -9.09
C ASN A 42 -20.41 4.75 -8.51
N LYS A 43 -20.42 3.43 -8.75
CA LYS A 43 -19.34 2.53 -8.32
C LYS A 43 -18.03 2.87 -9.02
N LEU A 44 -18.08 3.05 -10.34
CA LEU A 44 -16.89 3.40 -11.12
C LEU A 44 -16.34 4.77 -10.69
N LEU A 45 -17.17 5.81 -10.63
CA LEU A 45 -16.71 7.15 -10.26
C LEU A 45 -16.08 7.19 -8.86
N THR A 46 -16.67 6.49 -7.89
CA THR A 46 -16.16 6.48 -6.52
C THR A 46 -14.83 5.73 -6.43
N SER A 47 -14.70 4.60 -7.11
CA SER A 47 -13.45 3.85 -7.12
C SER A 47 -12.36 4.53 -7.93
N GLU A 48 -12.69 5.10 -9.09
CA GLU A 48 -11.75 5.88 -9.90
C GLU A 48 -11.27 7.13 -9.15
N PHE A 49 -12.13 7.76 -8.35
CA PHE A 49 -11.72 8.88 -7.49
C PHE A 49 -10.65 8.45 -6.48
N TRP A 50 -10.90 7.38 -5.72
CA TRP A 50 -9.95 6.89 -4.71
C TRP A 50 -8.67 6.32 -5.35
N ALA A 51 -8.77 5.63 -6.49
CA ALA A 51 -7.61 5.16 -7.26
C ALA A 51 -6.79 6.35 -7.80
N THR A 52 -7.44 7.42 -8.28
CA THR A 52 -6.73 8.63 -8.71
C THR A 52 -6.00 9.30 -7.54
N MET A 53 -6.64 9.37 -6.37
CA MET A 53 -6.01 9.88 -5.16
C MET A 53 -4.82 9.03 -4.73
N GLU A 54 -4.93 7.70 -4.83
CA GLU A 54 -3.83 6.76 -4.59
C GLU A 54 -2.63 7.09 -5.49
N TRP A 55 -2.85 7.27 -6.80
CA TRP A 55 -1.78 7.63 -7.75
C TRP A 55 -1.06 8.92 -7.40
N LEU A 56 -1.79 9.93 -6.90
CA LEU A 56 -1.20 11.21 -6.47
C LEU A 56 -0.25 11.04 -5.28
N VAL A 57 -0.47 10.02 -4.44
CA VAL A 57 0.37 9.70 -3.27
C VAL A 57 1.46 8.68 -3.63
N LEU A 58 1.16 7.75 -4.52
CA LEU A 58 2.08 6.70 -4.96
C LEU A 58 3.30 7.28 -5.65
N VAL A 59 3.12 8.18 -6.62
CA VAL A 59 4.24 8.79 -7.36
C VAL A 59 5.27 9.45 -6.42
N PRO A 60 4.90 10.33 -5.48
CA PRO A 60 5.87 10.89 -4.54
C PRO A 60 6.44 9.83 -3.58
N ALA A 61 5.67 8.82 -3.15
CA ALA A 61 6.17 7.74 -2.31
C ALA A 61 7.28 6.95 -3.01
N GLN A 62 7.07 6.56 -4.26
CA GLN A 62 8.04 5.82 -5.07
C GLN A 62 9.31 6.64 -5.30
N ARG A 63 9.17 7.94 -5.60
CA ARG A 63 10.33 8.85 -5.78
C ARG A 63 11.15 9.00 -4.51
N ILE A 64 10.52 9.12 -3.34
CA ILE A 64 11.21 9.27 -2.06
C ILE A 64 11.87 7.95 -1.65
N GLY A 65 11.15 6.83 -1.78
CA GLY A 65 11.68 5.50 -1.44
C GLY A 65 12.91 5.13 -2.28
N ASN A 66 12.94 5.49 -3.57
CA ASN A 66 14.08 5.23 -4.45
C ASN A 66 15.34 6.03 -4.06
N THR A 67 15.27 6.94 -3.09
CA THR A 67 16.45 7.63 -2.56
C THR A 67 17.20 6.84 -1.49
N PHE A 68 16.61 5.79 -0.94
CA PHE A 68 17.22 4.98 0.14
C PHE A 68 16.94 3.47 0.08
N LEU A 69 16.01 3.01 -0.75
CA LEU A 69 15.77 1.59 -1.06
C LEU A 69 16.20 1.30 -2.49
N ASN A 70 16.64 0.06 -2.75
CA ASN A 70 16.80 -0.40 -4.13
C ASN A 70 15.43 -0.73 -4.76
N PRO A 71 15.32 -0.80 -6.10
CA PRO A 71 14.04 -1.05 -6.78
C PRO A 71 13.34 -2.35 -6.33
N ALA A 72 14.11 -3.39 -6.01
CA ALA A 72 13.54 -4.65 -5.54
C ALA A 72 12.95 -4.53 -4.12
N GLN A 73 13.65 -3.86 -3.20
CA GLN A 73 13.18 -3.57 -1.84
C GLN A 73 11.97 -2.63 -1.86
N LEU A 74 11.99 -1.65 -2.75
CA LEU A 74 10.88 -0.72 -2.95
C LEU A 74 9.61 -1.46 -3.40
N ASN A 75 9.74 -2.35 -4.40
CA ASN A 75 8.62 -3.18 -4.84
C ASN A 75 8.18 -4.18 -3.74
N LEU A 76 9.12 -4.82 -3.05
CA LEU A 76 8.78 -5.73 -1.96
C LEU A 76 8.11 -5.03 -0.77
N SER A 77 8.44 -3.75 -0.55
CA SER A 77 7.84 -2.96 0.53
C SER A 77 6.36 -2.69 0.31
N SER A 78 5.86 -2.61 -0.94
CA SER A 78 4.42 -2.42 -1.18
C SER A 78 3.63 -3.61 -0.64
N PHE A 79 4.10 -4.84 -0.87
CA PHE A 79 3.48 -6.04 -0.30
C PHE A 79 3.44 -5.99 1.23
N VAL A 80 4.51 -5.52 1.88
CA VAL A 80 4.53 -5.38 3.35
C VAL A 80 3.45 -4.41 3.82
N PHE A 81 3.28 -3.28 3.16
CA PHE A 81 2.23 -2.31 3.50
C PHE A 81 0.82 -2.86 3.21
N ASP A 82 0.62 -3.54 2.09
CA ASP A 82 -0.66 -4.17 1.75
C ASP A 82 -1.06 -5.22 2.77
N PHE A 83 -0.12 -6.02 3.28
CA PHE A 83 -0.40 -6.99 4.33
C PHE A 83 -0.70 -6.34 5.69
N LEU A 84 -0.02 -5.24 6.03
CA LEU A 84 -0.39 -4.46 7.21
C LEU A 84 -1.82 -3.90 7.08
N GLY A 85 -2.18 -3.41 5.90
CA GLY A 85 -3.55 -3.02 5.55
C GLY A 85 -4.52 -4.18 5.71
N GLN A 86 -4.19 -5.34 5.14
CA GLN A 86 -4.95 -6.57 5.24
C GLN A 86 -5.18 -7.00 6.70
N ILE A 87 -4.16 -6.95 7.57
CA ILE A 87 -4.33 -7.23 9.00
C ILE A 87 -5.36 -6.28 9.62
N VAL A 88 -5.30 -4.99 9.29
CA VAL A 88 -6.23 -3.99 9.83
C VAL A 88 -7.64 -4.23 9.30
N THR A 89 -7.82 -4.37 7.98
CA THR A 89 -9.12 -4.58 7.36
C THR A 89 -9.72 -5.92 7.78
N ASN A 90 -8.95 -7.00 7.85
CA ASN A 90 -9.41 -8.30 8.30
C ASN A 90 -9.89 -8.27 9.76
N ASN A 91 -9.13 -7.65 10.67
CA ASN A 91 -9.51 -7.63 12.09
C ASN A 91 -10.66 -6.66 12.38
N TYR A 92 -10.61 -5.44 11.84
CA TYR A 92 -11.55 -4.38 12.22
C TYR A 92 -12.74 -4.25 11.28
N TRP A 93 -12.56 -4.58 10.00
CA TRP A 93 -13.57 -4.32 8.96
C TRP A 93 -14.32 -5.59 8.56
N LEU A 94 -13.61 -6.60 8.07
CA LEU A 94 -14.17 -7.84 7.51
C LEU A 94 -14.45 -8.90 8.57
N LYS A 95 -13.77 -8.84 9.73
CA LYS A 95 -13.82 -9.83 10.81
C LYS A 95 -13.49 -11.25 10.34
N ILE A 96 -12.53 -11.35 9.42
CA ILE A 96 -12.01 -12.62 8.89
C ILE A 96 -10.62 -12.83 9.48
N GLY A 97 -10.24 -14.08 9.76
CA GLY A 97 -8.88 -14.40 10.21
C GLY A 97 -7.87 -14.30 9.06
N THR A 98 -6.74 -13.63 9.28
CA THR A 98 -5.59 -13.69 8.38
C THR A 98 -4.99 -15.10 8.43
N THR A 99 -4.74 -15.70 7.28
CA THR A 99 -4.31 -17.10 7.19
C THR A 99 -2.83 -17.25 7.55
N ILE A 100 -2.42 -18.45 7.99
CA ILE A 100 -1.01 -18.75 8.27
C ILE A 100 -0.15 -18.54 7.03
N ASP A 101 -0.69 -18.85 5.84
CA ASP A 101 -0.01 -18.68 4.57
C ASP A 101 0.36 -17.20 4.31
N ASP A 102 -0.52 -16.26 4.68
CA ASP A 102 -0.25 -14.81 4.58
C ASP A 102 0.93 -14.40 5.48
N TYR A 103 0.96 -14.90 6.72
CA TYR A 103 2.07 -14.62 7.65
C TYR A 103 3.40 -15.23 7.18
N VAL A 104 3.38 -16.46 6.67
CA VAL A 104 4.57 -17.14 6.14
C VAL A 104 5.09 -16.41 4.91
N GLY A 105 4.20 -16.01 4.00
CA GLY A 105 4.54 -15.19 2.83
C GLY A 105 5.26 -13.90 3.24
N MET A 106 4.80 -13.26 4.30
CA MET A 106 5.42 -12.03 4.81
C MET A 106 6.81 -12.24 5.40
N VAL A 107 7.03 -13.33 6.13
CA VAL A 107 8.37 -13.69 6.60
C VAL A 107 9.31 -13.89 5.41
N ILE A 108 8.86 -14.58 4.36
CA ILE A 108 9.64 -14.80 3.14
C ILE A 108 9.97 -13.46 2.45
N ILE A 109 9.01 -12.54 2.34
CA ILE A 109 9.22 -11.21 1.74
C ILE A 109 10.23 -10.41 2.55
N LEU A 110 10.14 -10.39 3.88
CA LEU A 110 11.10 -9.70 4.74
C LEU A 110 12.52 -10.26 4.61
N VAL A 111 12.65 -11.59 4.55
CA VAL A 111 13.93 -12.26 4.25
C VAL A 111 14.43 -11.87 2.86
N GLY A 112 13.54 -11.83 1.86
CA GLY A 112 13.83 -11.38 0.50
C GLY A 112 14.35 -9.94 0.47
N MET A 113 13.74 -9.02 1.22
CA MET A 113 14.18 -7.62 1.35
C MET A 113 15.55 -7.50 2.01
N TYR A 114 15.82 -8.31 3.05
CA TYR A 114 17.11 -8.34 3.73
C TYR A 114 18.24 -8.89 2.83
N CYS A 115 17.95 -9.96 2.08
CA CYS A 115 18.88 -10.58 1.14
C CYS A 115 19.05 -9.76 -0.14
N SER A 116 18.04 -8.98 -0.54
CA SER A 116 18.07 -8.09 -1.70
C SER A 116 18.99 -6.90 -1.44
N LYS A 117 20.30 -7.16 -1.50
CA LYS A 117 21.37 -6.14 -1.51
C LYS A 117 21.72 -5.71 -2.93
N MET A 118 20.87 -5.99 -3.91
CA MET A 118 21.18 -5.75 -5.31
C MET A 118 21.27 -4.24 -5.61
N GLN A 119 22.46 -3.68 -5.40
CA GLN A 119 23.01 -2.62 -6.24
C GLN A 119 23.20 -3.23 -7.62
N VAL A 120 22.14 -3.33 -8.44
CA VAL A 120 22.27 -3.94 -9.77
C VAL A 120 23.22 -3.14 -10.66
N PHE A 121 23.45 -1.85 -10.39
CA PHE A 121 24.58 -1.10 -10.94
C PHE A 121 25.02 -0.01 -9.95
N GLY A 122 26.21 -0.20 -9.37
CA GLY A 122 27.04 0.90 -8.87
C GLY A 122 27.86 1.49 -10.02
#